data_AF-A0A537DUA4-F1
#
_entry.id   AF-A0A537DUA4-F1
#
_cell.length_a   1.000
_cell.length_b   1.000
_cell.length_c   1.000
_cell.angle_alpha   90.00
_cell.angle_beta   90.00
_cell.angle_gamma   90.00
#
_symmetry.space_group_name_H-M   'P 1'
#
loop_
_entity.id
_entity.type
_entity.pdbx_description
1 polymer ?
#
loop_
_entity_poly.entity_id
_entity_poly.type
_entity_poly.pdbx_seq_one_letter_code
_entity_poly.pdbx_strand_id
1 'polypeptide(L)'
;MVRVEAQRQIEYKARWAGLPVIRLSRRETRGSSVSCPRCGERLQSDKRLERKLWCGKCRIVMDRDTVAAINLARRGRVRFARSRPPIVEAQGGAVEAVKGNPTPTVILGVDALKL
;
A
#
# COMPACT_ATOMS: atom_id res chain seq x y z
N MET A 1 -11.94 0.22 4.85
CA MET A 1 -12.22 -1.07 4.19
C MET A 1 -11.55 -1.00 2.82
N VAL A 2 -10.33 -1.54 2.68
CA VAL A 2 -9.68 -1.59 1.36
C VAL A 2 -10.55 -2.53 0.52
N ARG A 3 -11.03 -2.05 -0.64
CA ARG A 3 -11.88 -2.82 -1.55
C ARG A 3 -11.10 -4.08 -1.96
N VAL A 4 -11.69 -5.26 -1.84
CA VAL A 4 -11.05 -6.58 -2.07
C VAL A 4 -10.31 -6.62 -3.41
N GLU A 5 -10.89 -5.99 -4.43
CA GLU A 5 -10.30 -5.88 -5.76
C GLU A 5 -8.97 -5.11 -5.79
N ALA A 6 -8.86 -4.00 -5.05
CA ALA A 6 -7.62 -3.24 -5.00
C ALA A 6 -6.47 -4.07 -4.40
N GLN A 7 -6.77 -4.88 -3.38
CA GLN A 7 -5.79 -5.78 -2.79
C GLN A 7 -5.36 -6.88 -3.77
N ARG A 8 -6.32 -7.49 -4.49
CA ARG A 8 -6.02 -8.48 -5.54
C ARG A 8 -5.08 -7.90 -6.61
N GLN A 9 -5.36 -6.69 -7.08
CA GLN A 9 -4.54 -6.03 -8.11
C GLN A 9 -3.12 -5.72 -7.63
N ILE A 10 -2.98 -5.27 -6.38
CA ILE A 10 -1.65 -5.03 -5.77
C ILE A 10 -0.85 -6.33 -5.71
N GLU A 11 -1.45 -7.43 -5.25
CA GLU A 11 -0.77 -8.72 -5.15
C GLU A 11 -0.40 -9.31 -6.50
N TYR A 12 -1.28 -9.18 -7.49
CA TYR A 12 -1.01 -9.58 -8.86
C TYR A 12 0.20 -8.82 -9.44
N LYS A 13 0.19 -7.49 -9.39
CA LYS A 13 1.29 -6.67 -9.92
C LYS A 13 2.59 -6.84 -9.13
N ALA A 14 2.50 -7.00 -7.81
CA ALA A 14 3.68 -7.25 -6.99
C ALA A 14 4.32 -8.59 -7.34
N ARG A 15 3.53 -9.66 -7.54
CA ARG A 15 4.05 -10.95 -7.99
C ARG A 15 4.72 -10.87 -9.35
N TRP A 16 4.13 -10.13 -10.29
CA TRP A 16 4.76 -9.87 -11.60
C TRP A 16 6.13 -9.22 -11.41
N ALA A 17 6.23 -8.19 -10.58
CA ALA A 17 7.50 -7.50 -10.32
C ALA A 17 8.47 -8.24 -9.38
N GLY A 18 8.14 -9.45 -8.91
CA GLY A 18 8.94 -10.18 -7.92
C GLY A 18 9.00 -9.52 -6.54
N LEU A 19 8.04 -8.64 -6.22
CA LEU A 19 8.00 -7.90 -4.96
C LEU A 19 7.22 -8.66 -3.86
N PRO A 20 7.79 -8.78 -2.65
CA PRO A 20 7.09 -9.38 -1.52
C PRO A 20 5.96 -8.48 -1.00
N VAL A 21 4.79 -9.08 -0.71
CA VAL A 21 3.63 -8.39 -0.13
C VAL A 21 3.36 -8.90 1.28
N ILE A 22 3.37 -7.99 2.26
CA ILE A 22 3.05 -8.30 3.65
C ILE A 22 1.67 -7.72 3.98
N ARG A 23 0.74 -8.60 4.36
CA ARG A 23 -0.58 -8.19 4.86
C ARG A 23 -0.49 -7.87 6.34
N LEU A 24 -0.94 -6.68 6.72
CA LEU A 24 -1.07 -6.27 8.11
C LEU A 24 -2.46 -6.61 8.64
N SER A 25 -2.53 -7.07 9.89
CA SER A 25 -3.79 -7.33 10.58
C SER A 25 -4.59 -6.05 10.82
N ARG A 26 -5.90 -6.16 11.10
CA ARG A 26 -6.74 -5.00 11.49
C ARG A 26 -6.19 -4.27 12.72
N ARG A 27 -5.58 -4.99 13.67
CA ARG A 27 -4.96 -4.39 14.86
C ARG A 27 -3.75 -3.55 14.47
N GLU A 28 -2.91 -4.06 13.58
CA GLU A 28 -1.73 -3.37 13.07
C GLU A 28 -2.04 -2.19 12.14
N THR A 29 -3.22 -2.13 11.52
CA THR A 29 -3.62 -0.97 10.69
C THR A 29 -4.40 0.08 11.47
N ARG A 30 -4.94 -0.27 12.64
CA ARG A 30 -5.77 0.64 13.45
C ARG A 30 -4.99 1.90 13.86
N GLY A 31 -5.65 3.06 13.74
CA GLY A 31 -5.12 4.34 14.18
C GLY A 31 -3.87 4.83 13.43
N SER A 32 -3.51 4.23 12.30
CA SER A 32 -2.36 4.68 11.49
C SER A 32 -2.50 6.10 10.96
N SER A 33 -3.73 6.61 10.82
CA SER A 33 -4.02 7.94 10.29
C SER A 33 -4.08 9.06 11.34
N VAL A 34 -3.93 8.76 12.64
CA VAL A 34 -4.15 9.74 13.72
C VAL A 34 -2.97 9.90 14.67
N SER A 35 -1.86 9.21 14.41
CA SER A 35 -0.64 9.31 15.22
C SER A 35 0.45 10.02 14.44
N CYS A 36 1.08 11.03 15.04
CA CYS A 36 2.15 11.78 14.42
C CYS A 36 3.33 10.85 14.10
N PRO A 37 3.76 10.74 12.84
CA PRO A 37 4.89 9.90 12.49
C PRO A 37 6.21 10.43 13.06
N ARG A 38 6.30 11.68 13.53
CA ARG A 38 7.55 12.18 14.14
C ARG A 38 7.64 11.87 15.64
N CYS A 39 6.61 12.22 16.39
CA CYS A 39 6.65 12.18 17.86
C CYS A 39 5.66 11.20 18.51
N GLY A 40 4.82 10.50 17.73
CA GLY A 40 3.81 9.57 18.24
C GLY A 40 2.52 10.21 18.75
N GLU A 41 2.54 11.52 19.03
CA GLU A 41 1.41 12.28 19.60
C GLU A 41 0.14 12.15 18.74
N ARG A 42 -1.03 12.16 19.38
CA ARG A 42 -2.31 12.11 18.66
C ARG A 42 -2.50 13.41 17.89
N LEU A 43 -2.75 13.28 16.59
CA LEU A 43 -3.00 14.42 15.72
C LEU A 43 -4.41 14.97 15.93
N GLN A 44 -4.52 16.29 15.90
CA GLN A 44 -5.79 17.00 15.97
C GLN A 44 -6.32 17.24 14.56
N SER A 45 -7.58 16.90 14.34
CA SER A 45 -8.30 17.25 13.11
C SER A 45 -9.01 18.58 13.31
N ASP A 46 -8.85 19.50 12.36
CA ASP A 46 -9.73 20.66 12.27
C ASP A 46 -11.00 20.22 11.53
N LYS A 47 -12.17 20.57 12.07
CA LYS A 47 -13.47 20.29 11.42
C LYS A 47 -13.58 20.99 10.06
N ARG A 48 -12.81 22.07 9.83
CA ARG A 48 -12.79 22.80 8.56
C ARG A 48 -11.82 22.23 7.53
N LEU A 49 -10.79 21.51 7.96
CA LEU A 49 -9.80 20.89 7.09
C LEU A 49 -9.76 19.39 7.33
N GLU A 50 -10.78 18.67 6.86
CA GLU A 50 -10.99 17.25 7.14
C GLU A 50 -9.77 16.36 6.82
N ARG A 51 -9.00 16.71 5.78
CA ARG A 51 -7.82 15.96 5.32
C ARG A 51 -6.53 16.33 6.03
N LYS A 52 -6.42 17.55 6.59
CA LYS A 52 -5.18 18.02 7.23
C LYS A 52 -5.24 17.85 8.74
N LEU A 53 -4.12 17.43 9.30
CA LEU A 53 -3.97 17.09 10.70
C LEU A 53 -2.84 17.90 11.32
N TRP A 54 -3.11 18.50 12.48
CA TRP A 54 -2.14 19.28 13.24
C TRP A 54 -1.49 18.44 14.34
N CYS A 55 -0.17 18.54 14.46
CA CYS A 55 0.57 18.03 15.61
C CYS A 55 0.95 19.18 16.53
N GLY A 56 0.37 19.27 17.73
CA GLY A 56 0.73 20.29 18.71
C GLY A 56 2.19 20.26 19.14
N LYS A 57 2.78 19.06 19.28
CA LYS A 57 4.17 18.89 19.72
C LYS A 57 5.20 19.22 18.63
N CYS A 58 4.97 18.76 17.40
CA CYS A 58 5.88 19.02 16.28
C CYS A 58 5.63 20.36 15.60
N ARG A 59 4.47 20.99 15.87
CA ARG A 59 4.00 22.22 15.21
C ARG A 59 3.98 22.11 13.68
N ILE A 60 3.53 20.96 13.18
CA ILE A 60 3.41 20.69 11.74
C ILE A 60 2.00 20.28 11.37
N VAL A 61 1.59 20.67 10.17
CA VAL A 61 0.38 20.19 9.50
C VAL A 61 0.77 19.10 8.51
N MET A 62 0.07 17.97 8.52
CA MET A 62 0.28 16.87 7.59
C MET A 62 -1.04 16.39 7.01
N ASP A 63 -1.01 15.83 5.80
CA ASP A 63 -2.16 15.15 5.23
C ASP A 63 -2.39 13.79 5.90
N ARG A 64 -3.66 13.46 6.15
CA ARG A 64 -4.10 12.22 6.82
C ARG A 64 -3.65 10.96 6.09
N ASP A 65 -3.68 10.94 4.76
CA ASP A 65 -3.29 9.78 3.95
C ASP A 65 -1.76 9.61 4.00
N THR A 66 -1.02 10.71 4.02
CA THR A 66 0.44 10.71 4.20
C THR A 66 0.84 10.14 5.57
N VAL A 67 0.16 10.58 6.63
CA VAL A 67 0.35 10.04 7.99
C VAL A 67 0.08 8.53 8.02
N ALA A 68 -1.03 8.10 7.42
CA ALA A 68 -1.38 6.68 7.35
C ALA A 68 -0.33 5.87 6.60
N ALA A 69 0.12 6.32 5.44
CA ALA A 69 1.13 5.66 4.63
C ALA A 69 2.46 5.49 5.38
N ILE A 70 2.96 6.56 6.03
CA ILE A 70 4.22 6.51 6.79
C ILE A 70 4.11 5.52 7.96
N ASN A 71 3.01 5.58 8.71
CA ASN A 71 2.83 4.72 9.87
C ASN A 71 2.67 3.25 9.47
N LEU A 72 1.94 2.95 8.38
CA LEU A 72 1.83 1.60 7.84
C LEU A 72 3.18 1.07 7.33
N ALA A 73 3.94 1.90 6.61
CA ALA A 73 5.27 1.53 6.12
C ALA A 73 6.21 1.18 7.28
N ARG A 74 6.19 1.94 8.38
CA ARG A 74 7.00 1.65 9.58
C ARG A 74 6.60 0.34 10.26
N ARG A 75 5.30 0.09 10.41
CA ARG A 75 4.80 -1.18 10.98
C ARG A 75 5.16 -2.38 10.10
N GLY A 76 5.08 -2.21 8.77
CA GLY A 76 5.47 -3.22 7.78
C GLY A 76 6.98 -3.47 7.73
N ARG A 77 7.83 -2.44 7.90
CA ARG A 77 9.30 -2.58 7.90
C ARG A 77 9.81 -3.57 8.92
N VAL A 78 9.21 -3.60 10.12
CA VAL A 78 9.58 -4.57 11.17
C VAL A 78 9.36 -6.01 10.70
N ARG A 79 8.34 -6.25 9.87
CA ARG A 79 8.07 -7.58 9.29
C ARG A 79 9.04 -7.91 8.17
N PHE A 80 9.31 -6.95 7.28
CA PHE A 80 10.28 -7.13 6.19
C PHE A 80 11.69 -7.43 6.68
N ALA A 81 12.14 -6.76 7.74
CA ALA A 81 13.44 -7.02 8.34
C ALA A 81 13.56 -8.46 8.90
N ARG A 82 12.46 -9.02 9.41
CA ARG A 82 12.41 -10.38 9.97
C ARG A 82 12.23 -11.47 8.91
N SER A 83 11.68 -11.15 7.75
CA SER A 83 11.45 -12.11 6.65
C SER A 83 12.63 -12.20 5.68
N ARG A 84 13.69 -11.40 5.86
CA ARG A 84 14.89 -11.49 5.03
C ARG A 84 15.74 -12.65 5.55
N PRO A 85 16.01 -13.71 4.74
CA PRO A 85 17.00 -14.71 5.13
C PRO A 85 18.38 -14.03 5.30
N PRO A 86 19.27 -14.55 6.15
CA PRO A 86 20.66 -14.11 6.19
C PRO A 86 21.21 -14.20 4.78
N ILE A 87 21.88 -13.13 4.33
CA ILE A 87 22.30 -12.95 2.95
C ILE A 87 23.36 -14.01 2.61
N VAL A 88 22.92 -15.12 2.05
CA VAL A 88 23.74 -16.06 1.28
C VAL A 88 22.92 -16.33 0.01
N GLU A 89 23.35 -15.71 -1.09
CA GLU A 89 22.93 -15.98 -2.47
C GLU A 89 21.49 -15.59 -2.89
N ALA A 90 21.36 -14.38 -3.43
CA ALA A 90 20.43 -14.12 -4.53
C ALA A 90 20.82 -12.82 -5.25
N GLN A 91 21.88 -12.87 -6.06
CA GLN A 91 21.99 -11.98 -7.21
C GLN A 91 20.96 -12.45 -8.25
N GLY A 92 19.70 -12.07 -8.06
CA GLY A 92 18.65 -12.26 -9.07
C GLY A 92 18.75 -11.15 -10.10
N GLY A 93 19.45 -11.41 -11.20
CA GLY A 93 19.55 -10.50 -12.33
C GLY A 93 18.17 -10.06 -12.84
N ALA A 94 18.10 -8.83 -13.36
CA ALA A 94 16.93 -8.32 -14.05
C ALA A 94 16.68 -9.18 -15.30
N VAL A 95 15.78 -10.15 -15.21
CA VAL A 95 15.32 -10.90 -16.39
C VAL A 95 14.25 -10.06 -17.07
N GLU A 96 14.53 -9.64 -18.30
CA GLU A 96 13.61 -8.89 -19.16
C GLU A 96 12.23 -9.55 -19.19
N ALA A 97 11.21 -8.80 -18.79
CA ALA A 97 9.83 -9.24 -18.82
C ALA A 97 9.21 -9.01 -20.21
N VAL A 98 9.53 -9.87 -21.16
CA VAL A 98 8.63 -10.15 -22.30
C VAL A 98 8.32 -11.64 -22.31
N LYS A 99 7.16 -11.99 -21.73
CA LYS A 99 6.48 -13.25 -22.05
C LYS A 99 5.05 -12.87 -22.43
N GLY A 100 4.78 -12.90 -23.73
CA GLY A 100 3.44 -12.68 -24.27
C GLY A 100 2.45 -13.71 -23.71
N ASN A 101 1.19 -13.30 -23.56
CA ASN A 101 0.10 -14.23 -23.24
C ASN A 101 -0.12 -15.20 -24.41
N PRO A 102 -0.13 -16.53 -24.20
CA PRO A 102 -0.71 -17.44 -25.16
C PRO A 102 -2.20 -17.59 -24.85
N THR A 103 -3.00 -16.57 -25.17
CA THR A 103 -4.44 -16.71 -25.52
C THR A 103 -5.05 -15.34 -25.82
N PRO A 104 -5.66 -15.13 -27.00
CA PRO A 104 -6.50 -13.97 -27.21
C PRO A 104 -7.82 -14.23 -26.47
N THR A 105 -8.03 -13.56 -25.33
CA THR A 105 -9.38 -13.46 -24.77
C THR A 105 -10.20 -12.63 -25.76
N VAL A 106 -11.06 -13.30 -26.52
CA VAL A 106 -12.02 -12.67 -27.42
C VAL A 106 -12.91 -11.76 -26.58
N ILE A 107 -12.74 -10.45 -26.75
CA ILE A 107 -13.70 -9.47 -26.23
C ILE A 107 -14.93 -9.63 -27.13
N LEU A 108 -15.96 -10.33 -26.65
CA LEU A 108 -17.26 -10.32 -27.32
C LEU A 108 -17.82 -8.90 -27.22
N GLY A 109 -17.84 -8.20 -28.34
CA GLY A 109 -18.54 -6.93 -28.47
C GLY A 109 -20.01 -7.14 -28.14
N VAL A 110 -20.54 -6.31 -27.24
CA VAL A 110 -21.98 -6.25 -26.99
C VAL A 110 -22.56 -5.40 -28.12
N ASP A 111 -23.31 -6.01 -29.03
CA ASP A 111 -24.06 -5.27 -30.04
C ASP A 111 -25.08 -4.37 -29.35
N ALA A 112 -24.90 -3.06 -29.52
CA ALA A 112 -25.89 -2.08 -29.12
C ALA A 112 -27.10 -2.19 -30.05
N LEU A 113 -28.13 -2.89 -29.60
CA LEU A 113 -29.45 -2.84 -30.22
C LEU A 113 -30.00 -1.41 -30.02
N LYS A 114 -29.90 -0.59 -31.06
CA LYS A 114 -30.63 0.69 -31.13
C LYS A 114 -32.11 0.36 -31.31
N LEU A 115 -32.93 0.79 -30.35
CA LEU A 115 -34.36 1.04 -30.53
C LEU A 115 -34.55 2.30 -31.38
#